data_AF-A0A932ZK54-F1
#
_entry.id   AF-A0A932ZK54-F1
#
_cell.length_a   1.000
_cell.length_b   1.000
_cell.length_c   1.000
_cell.angle_alpha   90.00
_cell.angle_beta   90.00
_cell.angle_gamma   90.00
#
_symmetry.space_group_name_H-M   'P 1'
#
loop_
_entity.id
_entity.type
_entity.pdbx_description
1 polymer ?
#
loop_
_entity_poly.entity_id
_entity_poly.type
_entity_poly.pdbx_seq_one_letter_code
_entity_poly.pdbx_strand_id
1 'polypeptide(L)'
;MMRPHNHFEAASNWYISLFFIGLLLFSPLAEAQSVNIDPLVQALRGRQGALVYENAKDAAGNVISRTSNGKSYRYVFDEENRLTEVWEGSAKKIEMAYGYAGNRIRKEVDLGAGRKIRTTYLGSVQIHESVVNGTVTERSVTTHIAAPTGKFLTSTRGTLGNNQQVPLRGPAAGDHYFINDHLGSQVRELDASGNVVSTSVYEPYGQLFIQGQSGSSGRQQNYGYTGQELDEFGGIMYYGARFFDPAAGRFMSADKMLADAKNAMAWNPTMYVLGNPIGLNDPTGNVPGMAGMHNGYDKFVSSGGAYA
;
A
#
# COMPACT_ATOMS: atom_id res chain seq x y z
N MET A 1 -87.54 -8.07 -19.13
CA MET A 1 -87.48 -8.28 -17.67
C MET A 1 -86.49 -7.25 -17.11
N MET A 2 -86.93 -6.46 -16.13
CA MET A 2 -86.19 -5.49 -15.29
C MET A 2 -85.66 -4.16 -15.89
N ARG A 3 -86.31 -3.10 -15.42
CA ARG A 3 -85.92 -1.70 -15.14
C ARG A 3 -85.15 -1.67 -13.76
N PRO A 4 -84.72 -0.53 -13.17
CA PRO A 4 -83.66 0.44 -13.52
C PRO A 4 -82.82 0.87 -12.25
N HIS A 5 -82.19 2.05 -12.28
CA HIS A 5 -81.78 2.97 -11.17
C HIS A 5 -80.32 3.09 -10.67
N ASN A 6 -79.82 4.33 -10.85
CA ASN A 6 -78.96 5.23 -10.06
C ASN A 6 -78.45 4.82 -8.66
N HIS A 7 -77.25 5.32 -8.31
CA HIS A 7 -76.86 6.16 -7.14
C HIS A 7 -75.33 5.98 -6.91
N PHE A 8 -74.48 7.00 -7.10
CA PHE A 8 -73.99 8.03 -6.15
C PHE A 8 -73.14 7.51 -4.97
N GLU A 9 -72.10 8.30 -4.64
CA GLU A 9 -71.10 8.23 -3.54
C GLU A 9 -69.83 7.39 -3.83
N ALA A 10 -68.62 7.94 -4.00
CA ALA A 10 -67.80 8.95 -3.29
C ALA A 10 -66.85 8.33 -2.23
N ALA A 11 -65.58 8.78 -2.29
CA ALA A 11 -64.49 8.62 -1.32
C ALA A 11 -63.90 7.20 -1.20
N SER A 12 -62.60 6.96 -1.03
CA SER A 12 -61.43 7.81 -0.82
C SER A 12 -60.18 6.98 -1.09
N ASN A 13 -59.15 7.65 -1.61
CA ASN A 13 -57.76 7.17 -1.58
C ASN A 13 -57.26 6.96 -0.14
N TRP A 14 -56.07 6.37 -0.05
CA TRP A 14 -54.95 6.68 0.87
C TRP A 14 -54.39 5.46 1.65
N TYR A 15 -53.26 4.97 1.11
CA TYR A 15 -52.05 4.43 1.78
C TYR A 15 -52.19 3.37 2.89
N ILE A 16 -51.91 2.12 2.52
CA ILE A 16 -51.42 1.10 3.46
C ILE A 16 -49.91 1.32 3.61
N SER A 17 -49.50 1.95 4.70
CA SER A 17 -48.10 1.99 5.13
C SER A 17 -47.71 0.62 5.70
N LEU A 18 -46.87 -0.11 4.96
CA LEU A 18 -46.15 -1.28 5.48
C LEU A 18 -45.08 -0.80 6.46
N PHE A 19 -45.26 -1.12 7.75
CA PHE A 19 -44.21 -1.04 8.76
C PHE A 19 -43.12 -2.07 8.45
N PHE A 20 -42.03 -1.64 7.84
CA PHE A 20 -40.75 -2.35 7.90
C PHE A 20 -40.08 -2.04 9.24
N ILE A 21 -40.30 -2.88 10.24
CA ILE A 21 -39.39 -2.97 11.40
C ILE A 21 -38.25 -3.90 10.98
N GLY A 22 -37.29 -3.32 10.26
CA GLY A 22 -36.05 -3.96 9.86
C GLY A 22 -34.99 -3.72 10.93
N LEU A 23 -34.71 -4.78 11.70
CA LEU A 23 -33.51 -5.03 12.50
C LEU A 23 -32.33 -4.09 12.17
N LEU A 24 -32.06 -3.14 13.07
CA LEU A 24 -30.81 -2.37 13.07
C LEU A 24 -29.66 -3.34 13.38
N LEU A 25 -29.10 -3.96 12.34
CA LEU A 25 -27.75 -4.46 12.40
C LEU A 25 -26.85 -3.26 12.70
N PHE A 26 -26.17 -3.30 13.85
CA PHE A 26 -25.12 -2.37 14.21
C PHE A 26 -24.02 -2.43 13.13
N SER A 27 -24.13 -1.59 12.11
CA SER A 27 -22.99 -1.23 11.27
C SER A 27 -22.01 -0.48 12.19
N PRO A 28 -20.74 -0.91 12.32
CA PRO A 28 -19.77 -0.09 13.04
C PRO A 28 -19.74 1.29 12.37
N LEU A 29 -19.94 2.33 13.17
CA LEU A 29 -19.89 3.73 12.74
C LEU A 29 -18.52 3.97 12.08
N ALA A 30 -18.50 4.02 10.76
CA ALA A 30 -17.29 4.36 10.03
C ALA A 30 -17.08 5.87 10.11
N GLU A 31 -15.95 6.31 10.66
CA GLU A 31 -15.59 7.73 10.71
C GLU A 31 -15.06 8.14 9.33
N ALA A 32 -15.69 9.10 8.67
CA ALA A 32 -15.24 9.65 7.40
C ALA A 32 -14.40 10.92 7.64
N GLN A 33 -13.19 10.96 7.09
CA GLN A 33 -12.29 12.12 7.15
C GLN A 33 -11.94 12.58 5.74
N SER A 34 -12.06 13.88 5.48
CA SER A 34 -11.54 14.53 4.27
C SER A 34 -10.25 15.29 4.60
N VAL A 35 -9.22 15.13 3.77
CA VAL A 35 -7.96 15.86 3.89
C VAL A 35 -7.74 16.65 2.61
N ASN A 36 -7.62 17.97 2.73
CA ASN A 36 -7.30 18.83 1.60
C ASN A 36 -5.78 18.88 1.43
N ILE A 37 -5.27 18.38 0.31
CA ILE A 37 -3.84 18.40 -0.01
C ILE A 37 -3.45 19.82 -0.42
N ASP A 38 -2.31 20.35 0.02
CA ASP A 38 -1.90 21.76 -0.16
C ASP A 38 -2.04 22.26 -1.62
N PRO A 39 -2.81 23.34 -1.87
CA PRO A 39 -3.00 23.93 -3.20
C PRO A 39 -1.70 24.36 -3.91
N LEU A 40 -0.65 24.74 -3.16
CA LEU A 40 0.63 25.18 -3.73
C LEU A 40 1.42 24.02 -4.33
N VAL A 41 1.40 22.86 -3.66
CA VAL A 41 2.00 21.62 -4.18
C VAL A 41 1.26 21.16 -5.44
N GLN A 42 -0.05 21.35 -5.50
CA GLN A 42 -0.87 21.03 -6.68
C GLN A 42 -0.54 21.93 -7.89
N ALA A 43 -0.38 23.23 -7.66
CA ALA A 43 0.00 24.19 -8.70
C ALA A 43 1.39 23.89 -9.29
N LEU A 44 2.37 23.52 -8.44
CA LEU A 44 3.72 23.13 -8.86
C LEU A 44 3.72 21.84 -9.69
N ARG A 45 2.80 20.92 -9.41
CA ARG A 45 2.59 19.66 -10.16
C ARG A 45 1.82 19.84 -11.47
N GLY A 46 1.46 21.08 -11.86
CA GLY A 46 0.67 21.37 -13.07
C GLY A 46 -0.74 20.75 -13.06
N ARG A 47 -1.26 20.41 -11.88
CA ARG A 47 -2.49 19.63 -11.73
C ARG A 47 -3.65 20.56 -11.38
N GLN A 48 -4.66 20.64 -12.25
CA GLN A 48 -5.88 21.41 -12.01
C GLN A 48 -6.95 20.55 -11.31
N GLY A 49 -7.55 21.08 -10.23
CA GLY A 49 -8.67 20.48 -9.51
C GLY A 49 -8.32 19.97 -8.09
N ALA A 50 -9.27 20.09 -7.16
CA ALA A 50 -9.10 19.62 -5.78
C ALA A 50 -8.87 18.11 -5.75
N LEU A 51 -7.73 17.66 -5.20
CA LEU A 51 -7.51 16.25 -4.91
C LEU A 51 -8.46 15.85 -3.78
N VAL A 52 -9.51 15.11 -4.11
CA VAL A 52 -10.38 14.47 -3.13
C VAL A 52 -9.57 13.32 -2.52
N TYR A 53 -9.03 13.55 -1.31
CA TYR A 53 -8.54 12.50 -0.44
C TYR A 53 -9.57 12.34 0.68
N GLU A 54 -10.37 11.30 0.56
CA GLU A 54 -11.38 10.93 1.54
C GLU A 54 -11.09 9.52 1.98
N ASN A 55 -11.16 9.27 3.29
CA ASN A 55 -11.04 7.92 3.83
C ASN A 55 -12.11 7.66 4.90
N ALA A 56 -12.44 6.39 5.08
CA ALA A 56 -13.27 5.94 6.18
C ALA A 56 -12.46 5.02 7.09
N LYS A 57 -12.71 5.09 8.39
CA LYS A 57 -12.06 4.24 9.40
C LYS A 57 -13.06 3.34 10.11
N ASP A 58 -12.61 2.18 10.57
CA ASP A 58 -13.36 1.35 11.51
C ASP A 58 -13.23 1.86 12.97
N ALA A 59 -13.90 1.19 13.90
CA ALA A 59 -13.87 1.54 15.33
C ALA A 59 -12.49 1.38 15.99
N ALA A 60 -11.59 0.59 15.39
CA ALA A 60 -10.20 0.45 15.83
C ALA A 60 -9.27 1.53 15.22
N GLY A 61 -9.82 2.39 14.35
CA GLY A 61 -9.09 3.47 13.69
C GLY A 61 -8.36 3.04 12.42
N ASN A 62 -8.60 1.82 11.91
CA ASN A 62 -7.99 1.38 10.65
C ASN A 62 -8.71 2.00 9.46
N VAL A 63 -7.95 2.45 8.47
CA VAL A 63 -8.50 3.00 7.23
C VAL A 63 -9.05 1.88 6.37
N ILE A 64 -10.38 1.75 6.29
CA ILE A 64 -11.10 0.67 5.57
C ILE A 64 -11.51 1.04 4.14
N SER A 65 -11.55 2.33 3.81
CA SER A 65 -11.76 2.77 2.44
C SER A 65 -11.04 4.09 2.17
N ARG A 66 -10.72 4.33 0.92
CA ARG A 66 -10.14 5.60 0.48
C ARG A 66 -10.50 5.90 -0.96
N THR A 67 -10.95 7.11 -1.22
CA THR A 67 -11.08 7.66 -2.57
C THR A 67 -9.95 8.65 -2.80
N SER A 68 -9.19 8.45 -3.87
CA SER A 68 -8.14 9.36 -4.28
C SER A 68 -8.09 9.46 -5.79
N ASN A 69 -8.21 10.67 -6.32
CA ASN A 69 -8.08 10.96 -7.75
C ASN A 69 -9.04 10.14 -8.64
N GLY A 70 -10.30 10.00 -8.20
CA GLY A 70 -11.31 9.22 -8.92
C GLY A 70 -11.14 7.69 -8.82
N LYS A 71 -10.11 7.21 -8.13
CA LYS A 71 -9.94 5.80 -7.81
C LYS A 71 -10.44 5.51 -6.40
N SER A 72 -11.20 4.44 -6.25
CA SER A 72 -11.71 3.96 -4.96
C SER A 72 -10.96 2.71 -4.54
N TYR A 73 -10.55 2.69 -3.28
CA TYR A 73 -9.86 1.59 -2.65
C TYR A 73 -10.61 1.12 -1.41
N ARG A 74 -10.60 -0.20 -1.18
CA ARG A 74 -11.12 -0.82 0.04
C ARG A 74 -10.03 -1.67 0.67
N TYR A 75 -9.92 -1.58 1.98
CA TYR A 75 -8.87 -2.23 2.78
C TYR A 75 -9.53 -3.18 3.78
N VAL A 76 -8.99 -4.39 3.89
CA VAL A 76 -9.49 -5.41 4.83
C VAL A 76 -8.37 -5.75 5.81
N PHE A 77 -8.70 -5.72 7.10
CA PHE A 77 -7.77 -6.04 8.18
C PHE A 77 -8.22 -7.34 8.86
N ASP A 78 -7.26 -8.11 9.37
CA ASP A 78 -7.53 -9.25 10.26
C ASP A 78 -7.73 -8.82 11.72
N GLU A 79 -8.05 -9.78 12.59
CA GLU A 79 -8.27 -9.57 14.02
C GLU A 79 -7.00 -9.09 14.74
N GLU A 80 -5.81 -9.33 14.19
CA GLU A 80 -4.55 -8.78 14.68
C GLU A 80 -4.19 -7.43 14.06
N ASN A 81 -5.14 -6.73 13.44
CA ASN A 81 -4.94 -5.39 12.90
C ASN A 81 -3.93 -5.30 11.73
N ARG A 82 -3.73 -6.40 11.00
CA ARG A 82 -2.84 -6.46 9.82
C ARG A 82 -3.68 -6.39 8.56
N LEU A 83 -3.22 -5.61 7.58
CA LEU A 83 -3.90 -5.45 6.29
C LEU A 83 -3.76 -6.73 5.45
N THR A 84 -4.85 -7.43 5.19
CA THR A 84 -4.87 -8.70 4.45
C THR A 84 -5.31 -8.54 3.00
N GLU A 85 -6.13 -7.54 2.69
CA GLU A 85 -6.56 -7.26 1.32
C GLU A 85 -6.60 -5.77 0.98
N VAL A 86 -6.24 -5.45 -0.27
CA VAL A 86 -6.37 -4.12 -0.86
C VAL A 86 -7.09 -4.22 -2.19
N TRP A 87 -8.26 -3.64 -2.31
CA TRP A 87 -9.04 -3.64 -3.55
C TRP A 87 -8.87 -2.31 -4.29
N GLU A 88 -8.67 -2.35 -5.61
CA GLU A 88 -8.85 -1.20 -6.52
C GLU A 88 -10.12 -1.44 -7.34
N GLY A 89 -11.18 -0.69 -7.04
CA GLY A 89 -12.52 -0.97 -7.59
C GLY A 89 -13.04 -2.36 -7.17
N SER A 90 -13.69 -3.07 -8.09
CA SER A 90 -14.32 -4.37 -7.81
C SER A 90 -13.56 -5.60 -8.34
N ALA A 91 -12.58 -5.40 -9.24
CA ALA A 91 -11.98 -6.50 -10.01
C ALA A 91 -10.50 -6.76 -9.70
N LYS A 92 -9.79 -5.77 -9.16
CA LYS A 92 -8.36 -5.89 -8.85
C LYS A 92 -8.17 -5.90 -7.35
N LYS A 93 -7.28 -6.76 -6.88
CA LYS A 93 -6.94 -6.83 -5.46
C LYS A 93 -5.51 -7.24 -5.20
N ILE A 94 -5.00 -6.89 -4.02
CA ILE A 94 -3.82 -7.48 -3.43
C ILE A 94 -4.30 -8.35 -2.26
N GLU A 95 -3.79 -9.56 -2.16
CA GLU A 95 -3.97 -10.45 -1.00
C GLU A 95 -2.61 -10.68 -0.34
N MET A 96 -2.56 -10.51 0.98
CA MET A 96 -1.34 -10.67 1.77
C MET A 96 -1.46 -11.86 2.73
N ALA A 97 -0.34 -12.51 3.01
CA ALA A 97 -0.23 -13.47 4.12
C ALA A 97 0.98 -13.13 4.99
N TYR A 98 0.83 -13.34 6.28
CA TYR A 98 1.82 -13.01 7.30
C TYR A 98 2.31 -14.28 8.02
N GLY A 99 3.57 -14.27 8.41
CA GLY A 99 4.15 -15.29 9.28
C GLY A 99 3.73 -15.07 10.75
N TYR A 100 4.14 -15.99 11.62
CA TYR A 100 3.85 -15.91 13.05
C TYR A 100 4.43 -14.66 13.73
N ALA A 101 5.57 -14.16 13.23
CA ALA A 101 6.22 -12.94 13.71
C ALA A 101 5.59 -11.65 13.15
N GLY A 102 4.51 -11.75 12.37
CA GLY A 102 3.80 -10.61 11.79
C GLY A 102 4.44 -10.02 10.51
N ASN A 103 5.58 -10.57 10.06
CA ASN A 103 6.19 -10.19 8.79
C ASN A 103 5.40 -10.76 7.59
N ARG A 104 5.28 -9.99 6.51
CA ARG A 104 4.63 -10.41 5.26
C ARG A 104 5.48 -11.51 4.60
N ILE A 105 4.89 -12.68 4.38
CA ILE A 105 5.54 -13.84 3.74
C ILE A 105 5.03 -14.09 2.32
N ARG A 106 3.84 -13.56 1.97
CA ARG A 106 3.29 -13.64 0.61
C ARG A 106 2.49 -12.39 0.27
N LYS A 107 2.57 -11.98 -1.00
CA LYS A 107 1.69 -11.00 -1.64
C LYS A 107 1.23 -11.56 -2.98
N GLU A 108 -0.07 -11.55 -3.27
CA GLU A 108 -0.63 -11.89 -4.58
C GLU A 108 -1.43 -10.71 -5.11
N VAL A 109 -0.99 -10.15 -6.23
CA VAL A 109 -1.64 -9.02 -6.90
C VAL A 109 -2.45 -9.55 -8.06
N ASP A 110 -3.77 -9.44 -7.99
CA ASP A 110 -4.69 -9.68 -9.11
C ASP A 110 -4.88 -8.39 -9.91
N LEU A 111 -4.38 -8.40 -11.14
CA LEU A 111 -4.45 -7.28 -12.08
C LEU A 111 -5.76 -7.30 -12.89
N GLY A 112 -6.62 -8.29 -12.66
CA GLY A 112 -7.81 -8.59 -13.46
C GLY A 112 -7.48 -9.39 -14.73
N ALA A 113 -8.54 -9.82 -15.44
CA ALA A 113 -8.45 -10.58 -16.69
C ALA A 113 -7.54 -11.82 -16.61
N GLY A 114 -7.57 -12.54 -15.47
CA GLY A 114 -6.82 -13.77 -15.25
C GLY A 114 -5.32 -13.58 -15.04
N ARG A 115 -4.85 -12.34 -14.83
CA ARG A 115 -3.42 -12.01 -14.68
C ARG A 115 -3.10 -11.72 -13.23
N LYS A 116 -2.11 -12.42 -12.68
CA LYS A 116 -1.65 -12.23 -11.30
C LYS A 116 -0.13 -12.12 -11.21
N ILE A 117 0.34 -11.49 -10.15
CA ILE A 117 1.74 -11.49 -9.73
C ILE A 117 1.79 -12.03 -8.30
N ARG A 118 2.55 -13.09 -8.07
CA ARG A 118 2.79 -13.62 -6.73
C ARG A 118 4.21 -13.31 -6.30
N THR A 119 4.36 -12.72 -5.12
CA THR A 119 5.65 -12.49 -4.47
C THR A 119 5.69 -13.30 -3.18
N THR A 120 6.72 -14.14 -3.03
CA THR A 120 7.04 -14.84 -1.78
C THR A 120 8.28 -14.19 -1.15
N TYR A 121 8.22 -13.88 0.14
CA TYR A 121 9.28 -13.20 0.87
C TYR A 121 9.99 -14.18 1.80
N LEU A 122 11.31 -14.32 1.62
CA LEU A 122 12.18 -15.25 2.34
C LEU A 122 13.41 -14.48 2.87
N GLY A 123 13.19 -13.58 3.84
CA GLY A 123 14.22 -12.66 4.31
C GLY A 123 14.72 -11.78 3.17
N SER A 124 16.03 -11.78 2.92
CA SER A 124 16.68 -11.04 1.82
C SER A 124 16.34 -11.55 0.42
N VAL A 125 15.66 -12.69 0.28
CA VAL A 125 15.30 -13.27 -1.02
C VAL A 125 13.81 -13.10 -1.29
N GLN A 126 13.46 -12.75 -2.52
CA GLN A 126 12.10 -12.68 -3.00
C GLN A 126 11.93 -13.51 -4.26
N ILE A 127 10.84 -14.26 -4.34
CA ILE A 127 10.47 -15.02 -5.52
C ILE A 127 9.26 -14.35 -6.14
N HIS A 128 9.37 -13.91 -7.39
CA HIS A 128 8.28 -13.32 -8.15
C HIS A 128 7.82 -14.30 -9.23
N GLU A 129 6.51 -14.50 -9.31
CA GLU A 129 5.87 -15.36 -10.31
C GLU A 129 4.78 -14.57 -11.03
N SER A 130 4.87 -14.46 -12.36
CA SER A 130 3.75 -13.99 -13.17
C SER A 130 2.86 -15.17 -13.53
N VAL A 131 1.57 -15.04 -13.25
CA VAL A 131 0.57 -16.08 -13.48
C VAL A 131 -0.48 -15.57 -14.45
N VAL A 132 -0.75 -16.33 -15.50
CA VAL A 132 -1.79 -16.05 -16.49
C VAL A 132 -2.72 -17.25 -16.57
N ASN A 133 -4.01 -17.05 -16.29
CA ASN A 133 -5.04 -18.08 -16.31
C ASN A 133 -4.64 -19.35 -15.51
N GLY A 134 -4.04 -19.14 -14.33
CA GLY A 134 -3.60 -20.21 -13.43
C GLY A 134 -2.24 -20.84 -13.75
N THR A 135 -1.62 -20.49 -14.89
CA THR A 135 -0.29 -21.01 -15.27
C THR A 135 0.79 -19.98 -14.97
N VAL A 136 1.89 -20.41 -14.31
CA VAL A 136 3.07 -19.58 -14.10
C VAL A 136 3.80 -19.42 -15.44
N THR A 137 3.88 -18.19 -15.95
CA THR A 137 4.53 -17.86 -17.24
C THR A 137 5.95 -17.35 -17.07
N GLU A 138 6.25 -16.75 -15.92
CA GLU A 138 7.55 -16.16 -15.60
C GLU A 138 7.87 -16.41 -14.13
N ARG A 139 9.13 -16.72 -13.84
CA ARG A 139 9.64 -16.79 -12.46
C ARG A 139 11.00 -16.12 -12.36
N SER A 140 11.14 -15.22 -11.40
CA SER A 140 12.40 -14.59 -11.03
C SER A 140 12.65 -14.66 -9.53
N VAL A 141 13.93 -14.64 -9.17
CA VAL A 141 14.43 -14.61 -7.80
C VAL A 141 15.27 -13.36 -7.66
N THR A 142 14.87 -12.50 -6.74
CA THR A 142 15.56 -11.25 -6.40
C THR A 142 16.24 -11.42 -5.05
N THR A 143 17.55 -11.27 -5.03
CA THR A 143 18.31 -11.19 -3.78
C THR A 143 18.58 -9.72 -3.48
N HIS A 144 18.19 -9.29 -2.29
CA HIS A 144 18.39 -7.93 -1.78
C HIS A 144 19.65 -7.93 -0.93
N ILE A 145 20.62 -7.10 -1.29
CA ILE A 145 21.86 -6.90 -0.54
C ILE A 145 21.79 -5.49 0.03
N ALA A 146 21.75 -5.42 1.36
CA ALA A 146 21.61 -4.21 2.13
C ALA A 146 22.73 -4.10 3.17
N ALA A 147 23.08 -2.87 3.54
CA ALA A 147 23.90 -2.55 4.70
C ALA A 147 23.08 -1.68 5.67
N PRO A 148 23.58 -1.35 6.87
CA PRO A 148 22.81 -0.57 7.85
C PRO A 148 22.26 0.76 7.31
N THR A 149 22.98 1.37 6.36
CA THR A 149 22.65 2.64 5.70
C THR A 149 21.63 2.52 4.56
N GLY A 150 21.07 1.33 4.29
CA GLY A 150 20.02 1.12 3.31
C GLY A 150 20.28 -0.07 2.38
N LYS A 151 19.39 -0.25 1.40
CA LYS A 151 19.54 -1.28 0.37
C LYS A 151 20.48 -0.76 -0.72
N PHE A 152 21.51 -1.53 -1.08
CA PHE A 152 22.55 -1.09 -2.02
C PHE A 152 22.51 -1.81 -3.35
N LEU A 153 22.05 -3.06 -3.35
CA LEU A 153 22.08 -3.90 -4.54
C LEU A 153 20.87 -4.84 -4.57
N THR A 154 20.34 -5.03 -5.77
CA THR A 154 19.50 -6.19 -6.07
C THR A 154 20.14 -6.99 -7.16
N SER A 155 20.22 -8.29 -6.94
CA SER A 155 20.60 -9.26 -7.94
C SER A 155 19.39 -10.09 -8.30
N THR A 156 18.84 -9.85 -9.50
CA THR A 156 17.68 -10.58 -9.99
C THR A 156 18.12 -11.61 -11.02
N ARG A 157 17.70 -12.86 -10.83
CA ARG A 157 17.94 -13.98 -11.75
C ARG A 157 16.60 -14.64 -12.04
N GLY A 158 16.29 -14.91 -13.30
CA GLY A 158 14.99 -15.50 -13.67
C GLY A 158 15.09 -16.28 -14.96
N THR A 159 14.17 -17.24 -15.11
CA THR A 159 14.01 -18.03 -16.33
C THR A 159 12.67 -17.64 -16.96
N LEU A 160 12.70 -17.15 -18.20
CA LEU A 160 11.51 -17.07 -19.03
C LEU A 160 11.06 -18.51 -19.27
N GLY A 161 9.82 -18.87 -18.93
CA GLY A 161 9.32 -20.25 -19.08
C GLY A 161 9.35 -20.80 -20.51
N ASN A 162 9.75 -19.99 -21.50
CA ASN A 162 9.72 -20.32 -22.91
C ASN A 162 10.69 -19.52 -23.81
N ASN A 163 11.91 -19.14 -23.38
CA ASN A 163 12.95 -18.50 -24.23
C ASN A 163 12.52 -17.27 -25.09
N GLN A 164 11.31 -16.75 -24.92
CA GLN A 164 10.77 -15.59 -25.62
C GLN A 164 10.86 -14.42 -24.65
N GLN A 165 11.64 -13.39 -25.00
CA GLN A 165 11.72 -12.14 -24.25
C GLN A 165 10.37 -11.41 -24.32
N VAL A 166 9.43 -11.83 -23.48
CA VAL A 166 8.28 -11.00 -23.11
C VAL A 166 8.79 -10.00 -22.07
N PRO A 167 8.45 -8.71 -22.15
CA PRO A 167 8.90 -7.74 -21.15
C PRO A 167 8.53 -8.22 -19.75
N LEU A 168 9.56 -8.41 -18.91
CA LEU A 168 9.41 -8.85 -17.53
C LEU A 168 8.39 -7.94 -16.86
N ARG A 169 7.32 -8.52 -16.33
CA ARG A 169 6.31 -7.78 -15.54
C ARG A 169 6.67 -7.77 -14.05
N GLY A 170 7.77 -8.43 -13.68
CA GLY A 170 8.46 -8.34 -12.39
C GLY A 170 9.78 -7.56 -12.48
N PRO A 171 10.63 -7.60 -11.43
CA PRO A 171 11.92 -6.89 -11.45
C PRO A 171 12.79 -7.36 -12.61
N ALA A 172 13.47 -6.41 -13.28
CA ALA A 172 14.33 -6.74 -14.41
C ALA A 172 15.48 -7.66 -13.97
N ALA A 173 15.85 -8.60 -14.83
CA ALA A 173 17.00 -9.47 -14.61
C ALA A 173 18.30 -8.67 -14.66
N GLY A 174 19.28 -9.09 -13.86
CA GLY A 174 20.58 -8.43 -13.74
C GLY A 174 20.81 -7.82 -12.37
N ASP A 175 21.93 -7.11 -12.26
CA ASP A 175 22.35 -6.44 -11.03
C ASP A 175 22.04 -4.95 -11.14
N HIS A 176 21.42 -4.42 -10.08
CA HIS A 176 21.04 -3.01 -9.98
C HIS A 176 21.57 -2.43 -8.69
N TYR A 177 22.23 -1.28 -8.77
CA TYR A 177 22.80 -0.56 -7.64
C TYR A 177 21.94 0.64 -7.26
N PHE A 178 21.80 0.89 -5.97
CA PHE A 178 20.97 1.97 -5.45
C PHE A 178 21.80 3.03 -4.74
N ILE A 179 21.53 4.28 -5.07
CA ILE A 179 22.00 5.44 -4.32
C ILE A 179 20.85 5.92 -3.47
N ASN A 180 21.10 6.04 -2.16
CA ASN A 180 20.10 6.41 -1.18
C ASN A 180 20.37 7.81 -0.61
N ASP A 181 19.32 8.48 -0.14
CA ASP A 181 19.44 9.67 0.70
C ASP A 181 19.77 9.32 2.16
N HIS A 182 19.82 10.34 3.02
CA HIS A 182 20.16 10.18 4.44
C HIS A 182 19.11 9.39 5.24
N LEU A 183 17.88 9.27 4.73
CA LEU A 183 16.82 8.45 5.33
C LEU A 183 16.80 7.01 4.80
N GLY A 184 17.65 6.70 3.81
CA GLY A 184 17.67 5.42 3.12
C GLY A 184 16.70 5.34 1.93
N SER A 185 16.11 6.45 1.50
CA SER A 185 15.24 6.49 0.33
C SER A 185 16.03 6.36 -0.96
N GLN A 186 15.57 5.55 -1.90
CA GLN A 186 16.26 5.37 -3.18
C GLN A 186 16.07 6.58 -4.09
N VAL A 187 17.14 7.35 -4.33
CA VAL A 187 17.13 8.56 -5.17
C VAL A 187 17.65 8.29 -6.58
N ARG A 188 18.51 7.29 -6.76
CA ARG A 188 18.97 6.83 -8.07
C ARG A 188 19.11 5.33 -8.11
N GLU A 189 18.98 4.80 -9.31
CA GLU A 189 19.30 3.43 -9.63
C GLU A 189 20.24 3.38 -10.82
N LEU A 190 21.24 2.51 -10.72
CA LEU A 190 22.20 2.23 -11.77
C LEU A 190 22.09 0.78 -12.23
N ASP A 191 22.30 0.53 -13.52
CA ASP A 191 22.47 -0.83 -14.07
C ASP A 191 23.87 -1.39 -13.74
N ALA A 192 24.12 -2.63 -14.16
CA ALA A 192 25.41 -3.30 -13.98
C ALA A 192 26.60 -2.58 -14.64
N SER A 193 26.34 -1.71 -15.62
CA SER A 193 27.35 -0.91 -16.31
C SER A 193 27.54 0.48 -15.70
N GLY A 194 26.78 0.82 -14.65
CA GLY A 194 26.80 2.13 -14.00
C GLY A 194 25.95 3.20 -14.68
N ASN A 195 25.14 2.85 -15.68
CA ASN A 195 24.23 3.82 -16.31
C ASN A 195 23.03 4.09 -15.41
N VAL A 196 22.58 5.33 -15.36
CA VAL A 196 21.35 5.69 -14.63
C VAL A 196 20.15 5.04 -15.32
N VAL A 197 19.37 4.26 -14.58
CA VAL A 197 18.12 3.60 -15.00
C VAL A 197 16.90 4.41 -14.52
N SER A 198 16.96 4.90 -13.28
CA SER A 198 15.90 5.74 -12.74
C SER A 198 16.39 6.77 -11.73
N THR A 199 15.62 7.84 -11.62
CA THR A 199 15.79 8.95 -10.70
C THR A 199 14.48 9.21 -9.98
N SER A 200 14.51 9.26 -8.65
CA SER A 200 13.34 9.55 -7.83
C SER A 200 13.63 10.72 -6.88
N VAL A 201 12.62 11.56 -6.68
CA VAL A 201 12.60 12.62 -5.66
C VAL A 201 11.32 12.47 -4.86
N TYR A 202 11.43 12.46 -3.53
CA TYR A 202 10.29 12.33 -2.63
C TYR A 202 10.03 13.64 -1.90
N GLU A 203 8.76 13.88 -1.60
CA GLU A 203 8.35 14.88 -0.61
C GLU A 203 8.66 14.40 0.81
N PRO A 204 8.61 15.29 1.83
CA PRO A 204 8.96 14.93 3.19
C PRO A 204 8.22 13.71 3.73
N TYR A 205 6.96 13.48 3.36
CA TYR A 205 6.18 12.31 3.78
C TYR A 205 6.21 11.15 2.78
N GLY A 206 7.15 11.15 1.84
CA GLY A 206 7.38 10.02 0.94
C GLY A 206 6.51 9.95 -0.31
N GLN A 207 5.68 10.97 -0.58
CA GLN A 207 5.03 11.06 -1.90
C GLN A 207 6.09 11.24 -2.97
N LEU A 208 6.00 10.47 -4.05
CA LEU A 208 6.89 10.62 -5.20
C LEU A 208 6.56 11.93 -5.92
N PHE A 209 7.53 12.85 -5.96
CA PHE A 209 7.39 14.16 -6.60
C PHE A 209 7.84 14.12 -8.06
N ILE A 210 9.04 13.57 -8.30
CA ILE A 210 9.62 13.39 -9.64
C ILE A 210 10.03 11.94 -9.80
N GLN A 211 9.66 11.33 -10.91
CA GLN A 211 10.21 10.07 -11.38
C GLN A 211 10.70 10.23 -12.82
N GLY A 212 12.02 10.17 -13.00
CA GLY A 212 12.64 10.07 -14.31
C GLY A 212 13.06 8.62 -14.54
N GLN A 213 12.63 8.01 -15.64
CA GLN A 213 13.12 6.70 -16.09
C GLN A 213 13.80 6.86 -17.45
N SER A 214 15.00 6.29 -17.57
CA SER A 214 15.73 6.20 -18.83
C SER A 214 15.46 4.83 -19.44
N GLY A 215 14.84 4.83 -20.63
CA GLY A 215 14.58 3.62 -21.41
C GLY A 215 13.22 2.95 -21.12
N SER A 216 12.90 1.93 -21.92
CA SER A 216 11.67 1.13 -21.85
C SER A 216 11.76 -0.04 -20.86
N SER A 217 12.57 0.08 -19.80
CA SER A 217 12.55 -0.93 -18.76
C SER A 217 11.22 -0.79 -18.02
N GLY A 218 10.22 -1.62 -18.37
CA GLY A 218 8.93 -1.75 -17.69
C GLY A 218 9.02 -2.26 -16.24
N ARG A 219 10.11 -1.90 -15.56
CA ARG A 219 10.50 -2.26 -14.21
C ARG A 219 9.70 -1.40 -13.23
N GLN A 220 8.71 -2.00 -12.56
CA GLN A 220 8.17 -1.45 -11.33
C GLN A 220 9.16 -1.76 -10.20
N GLN A 221 9.95 -0.77 -9.83
CA GLN A 221 10.73 -0.82 -8.60
C GLN A 221 9.77 -0.60 -7.43
N ASN A 222 9.52 -1.66 -6.67
CA ASN A 222 8.59 -1.55 -5.55
C ASN A 222 9.25 -0.89 -4.31
N TYR A 223 10.58 -0.86 -4.20
CA TYR A 223 11.25 -0.25 -3.04
C TYR A 223 11.67 1.20 -3.30
N GLY A 224 11.31 2.13 -2.42
CA GLY A 224 11.55 3.56 -2.65
C GLY A 224 11.86 4.35 -1.39
N TYR A 225 10.89 5.15 -0.92
CA TYR A 225 11.02 6.03 0.23
C TYR A 225 11.41 5.28 1.51
N THR A 226 12.45 5.74 2.21
CA THR A 226 13.07 5.08 3.39
C THR A 226 13.36 3.58 3.21
N GLY A 227 13.53 3.13 1.97
CA GLY A 227 13.76 1.72 1.63
C GLY A 227 12.53 0.82 1.75
N GLN A 228 11.32 1.39 1.80
CA GLN A 228 10.08 0.65 2.01
C GLN A 228 9.43 0.23 0.71
N GLU A 229 8.69 -0.87 0.75
CA GLU A 229 7.98 -1.40 -0.42
C GLU A 229 6.66 -0.64 -0.63
N LEU A 230 6.52 0.04 -1.76
CA LEU A 230 5.28 0.59 -2.29
C LEU A 230 4.45 -0.55 -2.92
N ASP A 231 3.22 -0.72 -2.45
CA ASP A 231 2.29 -1.68 -3.04
C ASP A 231 1.59 -1.11 -4.29
N GLU A 232 1.22 -2.03 -5.18
CA GLU A 232 0.77 -1.77 -6.56
C GLU A 232 -0.55 -1.00 -6.60
N PHE A 233 -1.40 -1.19 -5.59
CA PHE A 233 -2.66 -0.51 -5.41
C PHE A 233 -2.63 0.36 -4.18
N GLY A 234 -3.27 1.51 -4.28
CA GLY A 234 -3.38 2.45 -3.18
C GLY A 234 -2.14 3.30 -2.96
N GLY A 235 -0.96 2.97 -3.50
CA GLY A 235 0.25 3.77 -3.26
C GLY A 235 0.59 3.87 -1.77
N ILE A 236 0.26 2.82 -1.02
CA ILE A 236 0.61 2.64 0.39
C ILE A 236 1.91 1.85 0.48
N MET A 237 2.67 2.07 1.54
CA MET A 237 3.98 1.46 1.74
C MET A 237 3.93 0.45 2.90
N TYR A 238 4.54 -0.73 2.71
CA TYR A 238 4.65 -1.75 3.74
C TYR A 238 5.86 -1.49 4.64
N TYR A 239 5.59 -1.18 5.91
CA TYR A 239 6.63 -0.90 6.91
C TYR A 239 6.95 -2.09 7.80
N GLY A 240 6.33 -3.25 7.63
CA GLY A 240 6.54 -4.42 8.50
C GLY A 240 5.32 -4.65 9.38
N ALA A 241 5.18 -3.83 10.43
CA ALA A 241 4.03 -3.92 11.33
C ALA A 241 2.78 -3.22 10.80
N ARG A 242 2.94 -2.12 10.05
CA ARG A 242 1.86 -1.28 9.55
C ARG A 242 2.05 -0.90 8.09
N PHE A 243 0.98 -0.41 7.48
CA PHE A 243 1.02 0.24 6.18
C PHE A 243 0.99 1.75 6.34
N PHE A 244 1.82 2.45 5.59
CA PHE A 244 1.92 3.90 5.61
C PHE A 244 1.31 4.48 4.34
N ASP A 245 0.47 5.50 4.48
CA ASP A 245 -0.06 6.26 3.37
C ASP A 245 0.73 7.58 3.22
N PRO A 246 1.62 7.69 2.22
CA PRO A 246 2.39 8.91 1.99
C PRO A 246 1.50 10.11 1.63
N ALA A 247 0.29 9.88 1.10
CA ALA A 247 -0.62 10.96 0.75
C ALA A 247 -1.34 11.57 1.95
N ALA A 248 -1.61 10.78 2.99
CA ALA A 248 -2.07 11.29 4.28
C ALA A 248 -0.93 11.67 5.23
N GLY A 249 0.29 11.19 4.96
CA GLY A 249 1.43 11.32 5.86
C GLY A 249 1.27 10.56 7.18
N ARG A 250 0.50 9.45 7.17
CA ARG A 250 0.11 8.69 8.37
C ARG A 250 0.03 7.20 8.12
N PHE A 251 0.11 6.41 9.19
CA PHE A 251 -0.17 4.98 9.13
C PHE A 251 -1.67 4.70 8.94
N MET A 252 -1.95 3.60 8.23
CA MET A 252 -3.29 3.10 7.90
C MET A 252 -3.97 2.41 9.08
N SER A 253 -3.22 2.06 10.12
CA SER A 253 -3.70 1.47 11.37
C SER A 253 -2.98 2.08 12.56
N ALA A 254 -3.63 2.03 13.73
CA ALA A 254 -3.07 2.50 14.99
C ALA A 254 -1.84 1.67 15.41
N ASP A 255 -0.85 2.33 16.01
CA ASP A 255 0.26 1.68 16.69
C ASP A 255 -0.24 0.83 17.86
N LYS A 256 0.33 -0.36 18.01
CA LYS A 256 0.10 -1.19 19.21
C LYS A 256 1.07 -0.82 20.34
N MET A 257 2.13 -0.06 20.02
CA MET A 257 3.16 0.36 20.95
C MET A 257 3.10 1.87 21.15
N LEU A 258 3.18 2.31 22.41
CA LEU A 258 3.37 3.73 22.73
C LEU A 258 4.87 3.99 22.82
N ALA A 259 5.43 4.67 21.82
CA ALA A 259 6.88 4.87 21.70
C ALA A 259 7.49 5.65 22.89
N ASP A 260 6.83 6.70 23.37
CA ASP A 260 7.24 7.47 24.55
C ASP A 260 6.03 8.14 25.20
N ALA A 261 5.62 7.65 26.38
CA ALA A 261 4.48 8.19 27.11
C ALA A 261 4.66 9.65 27.55
N LYS A 262 5.91 10.13 27.65
CA LYS A 262 6.21 11.53 28.03
C LYS A 262 6.11 12.50 26.85
N ASN A 263 6.11 11.98 25.62
CA ASN A 263 5.98 12.79 24.42
C ASN A 263 4.51 12.84 23.98
N ALA A 264 3.88 14.01 24.07
CA ALA A 264 2.50 14.22 23.63
C ALA A 264 2.25 13.78 22.19
N MET A 265 3.24 13.85 21.30
CA MET A 265 3.12 13.43 19.90
C MET A 265 2.99 11.91 19.76
N ALA A 266 3.58 11.12 20.66
CA ALA A 266 3.49 9.67 20.64
C ALA A 266 2.08 9.15 20.95
N TRP A 267 1.23 9.98 21.57
CA TRP A 267 -0.17 9.66 21.87
C TRP A 267 -1.07 9.66 20.63
N ASN A 268 -0.57 10.09 19.46
CA ASN A 268 -1.26 9.89 18.20
C ASN A 268 -0.77 8.58 17.55
N PRO A 269 -1.54 7.49 17.63
CA PRO A 269 -1.08 6.16 17.23
C PRO A 269 -0.94 5.99 15.72
N THR A 270 -1.39 6.96 14.91
CA THR A 270 -1.25 6.93 13.45
C THR A 270 -0.14 7.84 12.93
N MET A 271 0.51 8.60 13.83
CA MET A 271 1.51 9.59 13.45
C MET A 271 2.78 8.90 12.95
N TYR A 272 3.24 9.34 11.78
CA TYR A 272 4.54 8.93 11.28
C TYR A 272 5.64 9.77 11.96
N VAL A 273 6.62 9.08 12.54
CA VAL A 273 7.89 9.63 13.05
C VAL A 273 7.78 10.94 13.84
N LEU A 274 6.80 11.02 14.75
CA LEU A 274 6.57 12.19 15.60
C LEU A 274 6.47 13.51 14.79
N GLY A 275 5.95 13.45 13.56
CA GLY A 275 5.79 14.60 12.69
C GLY A 275 7.09 15.18 12.10
N ASN A 276 8.24 14.52 12.25
CA ASN A 276 9.52 14.95 11.69
C ASN A 276 10.08 13.96 10.66
N PRO A 277 9.48 13.86 9.46
CA PRO A 277 9.90 12.88 8.47
C PRO A 277 11.15 13.28 7.69
N ILE A 278 11.75 14.43 7.99
CA ILE A 278 13.04 14.85 7.42
C ILE A 278 14.20 14.33 8.28
N GLY A 279 14.04 14.30 9.61
CA GLY A 279 15.10 13.90 10.54
C GLY A 279 14.98 12.47 11.08
N LEU A 280 13.80 11.86 10.97
CA LEU A 280 13.51 10.55 11.55
C LEU A 280 12.99 9.58 10.49
N ASN A 281 13.24 8.29 10.71
CA ASN A 281 12.65 7.19 9.95
C ASN A 281 11.94 6.22 10.91
N ASP A 282 10.98 5.45 10.41
CA ASP A 282 10.46 4.30 11.16
C ASP A 282 10.78 3.05 10.34
N PRO A 283 11.85 2.31 10.68
CA PRO A 283 12.19 1.15 9.89
C PRO A 283 11.15 0.07 10.04
N THR A 284 10.62 -0.23 11.22
CA THR A 284 9.79 -1.43 11.48
C THR A 284 8.28 -1.17 11.41
N GLY A 285 7.90 0.10 11.35
CA GLY A 285 6.52 0.53 11.50
C GLY A 285 6.02 0.42 12.93
N ASN A 286 6.87 0.34 13.96
CA ASN A 286 6.45 0.31 15.38
C ASN A 286 7.06 1.44 16.20
N VAL A 287 8.30 1.84 15.90
CA VAL A 287 9.04 2.80 16.72
C VAL A 287 9.89 3.67 15.80
N PRO A 288 9.70 5.00 15.83
CA PRO A 288 10.58 5.94 15.16
C PRO A 288 12.03 5.80 15.67
N GLY A 289 12.98 5.78 14.74
CA GLY A 289 14.40 5.86 15.03
C GLY A 289 15.03 7.12 14.44
N MET A 290 16.19 7.49 14.95
CA MET A 290 17.04 8.47 14.27
C MET A 290 17.50 7.89 12.93
N ALA A 291 17.49 8.73 11.89
CA ALA A 291 18.04 8.38 10.59
C ALA A 291 19.46 7.84 10.74
N GLY A 292 19.71 6.62 10.25
CA GLY A 292 21.00 5.93 10.35
C GLY A 292 21.29 5.21 11.68
N MET A 293 20.38 5.24 12.67
CA MET A 293 20.55 4.53 13.96
C MET A 293 19.64 3.31 14.14
N HIS A 294 18.42 3.30 13.57
CA HIS A 294 17.57 2.10 13.51
C HIS A 294 17.34 1.70 12.04
N ASN A 295 17.41 0.39 11.79
CA ASN A 295 17.78 -0.15 10.49
C ASN A 295 16.58 -0.76 9.75
N GLY A 296 16.46 -0.51 8.44
CA GLY A 296 15.59 -1.28 7.55
C GLY A 296 16.02 -2.76 7.39
N TYR A 297 17.15 -3.13 7.98
CA TYR A 297 17.80 -4.44 7.90
C TYR A 297 17.12 -5.53 8.76
N ASP A 298 16.48 -5.17 9.86
CA ASP A 298 15.83 -6.15 10.77
C ASP A 298 14.71 -6.94 10.07
N LYS A 299 14.16 -6.42 8.98
CA LYS A 299 13.12 -7.10 8.18
C LYS A 299 13.66 -8.23 7.30
N PHE A 300 14.93 -8.13 6.92
CA PHE A 300 15.56 -9.06 5.98
C PHE A 300 16.39 -10.13 6.70
N VAL A 301 16.72 -9.90 7.99
CA VAL A 301 17.65 -10.76 8.77
C VAL A 301 17.03 -11.40 10.02
N SER A 302 15.80 -11.04 10.41
CA SER A 302 15.15 -11.60 11.60
C SER A 302 14.73 -13.09 11.51
N SER A 303 15.02 -13.82 10.43
CA SER A 303 14.79 -15.27 10.38
C SER A 303 15.92 -16.12 10.98
N GLY A 304 17.01 -15.53 11.50
CA GLY A 304 18.20 -16.28 11.95
C GLY A 304 18.60 -16.18 13.42
N GLY A 305 17.84 -15.48 14.27
CA GLY A 305 18.41 -14.92 15.52
C GLY A 305 17.80 -15.34 16.86
N ALA A 306 17.02 -16.43 16.96
CA ALA A 306 16.46 -16.85 18.25
C ALA A 306 16.51 -18.38 18.45
N TYR A 307 17.69 -18.96 18.30
CA TYR A 307 18.07 -20.23 18.93
C TYR A 307 19.54 -20.16 19.33
N ALA A 308 19.80 -19.65 20.52
CA ALA A 308 20.97 -19.94 21.34
C ALA A 308 20.60 -19.68 22.80
#